data_AF-A0A932YEA3-F1
#
_entry.id   AF-A0A932YEA3-F1
#
_cell.length_a   1.000
_cell.length_b   1.000
_cell.length_c   1.000
_cell.angle_alpha   90.00
_cell.angle_beta   90.00
_cell.angle_gamma   90.00
#
_symmetry.space_group_name_H-M   'P 1'
#
loop_
_entity.id
_entity.type
_entity.pdbx_description
1 polymer ?
#
loop_
_entity_poly.entity_id
_entity_poly.type
_entity_poly.pdbx_seq_one_letter_code
_entity_poly.pdbx_strand_id
1 'polypeptide(L)' 'MSGALIKEWLKKAEEDHQSALILARGTKKAVYDVVCFLSQQCAEKYLKAFLAANGADFPKTHSLLELLKLGQRLDPV' A
#
# COMPACT_ATOMS: atom_id res chain seq x y z
N MET A 1 4.86 16.49 6.45
CA MET A 1 4.72 15.25 7.24
C MET A 1 6.08 14.77 7.73
N SER A 2 6.16 14.09 8.89
CA SER A 2 7.45 13.65 9.45
C SER A 2 8.00 12.43 8.69
N GLY A 3 9.32 12.33 8.54
CA GLY A 3 9.98 11.17 7.92
C GLY A 3 9.69 9.84 8.62
N ALA A 4 9.29 9.88 9.91
CA ALA A 4 8.87 8.71 10.67
C ALA A 4 7.55 8.12 10.14
N LEU A 5 6.59 8.96 9.75
CA LEU A 5 5.31 8.51 9.21
C LEU A 5 5.47 7.79 7.87
N ILE A 6 6.36 8.28 7.00
CA ILE A 6 6.67 7.65 5.71
C ILE A 6 7.23 6.24 5.94
N LYS A 7 8.20 6.11 6.85
CA LYS A 7 8.78 4.81 7.22
C LYS A 7 7.74 3.84 7.78
N GLU A 8 6.79 4.34 8.55
CA GLU A 8 5.70 3.51 9.09
C GLU A 8 4.80 2.97 7.98
N TRP A 9 4.41 3.80 7.00
CA TRP A 9 3.63 3.34 5.85
C TRP A 9 4.37 2.31 5.01
N LEU A 10 5.66 2.56 4.71
CA LEU A 10 6.50 1.63 3.97
C LEU A 10 6.64 0.30 4.71
N LYS A 11 6.87 0.33 6.03
CA LYS A 11 6.96 -0.88 6.86
C LYS A 11 5.67 -1.69 6.78
N LYS A 12 4.51 -1.06 6.96
CA LYS A 12 3.20 -1.73 6.88
C LYS A 12 2.90 -2.29 5.50
N ALA A 13 3.38 -1.63 4.43
CA ALA A 13 3.21 -2.11 3.06
C ALA A 13 4.04 -3.38 2.83
N GLU A 14 5.29 -3.38 3.31
CA GLU A 14 6.17 -4.54 3.22
C GLU A 14 5.64 -5.73 4.04
N GLU A 15 5.11 -5.48 5.24
CA GLU A 15 4.49 -6.53 6.07
C GLU A 15 3.29 -7.20 5.36
N ASP A 16 2.45 -6.43 4.68
CA ASP A 16 1.36 -6.97 3.86
C ASP A 16 1.89 -7.77 2.67
N HIS A 17 2.92 -7.26 1.99
CA HIS A 17 3.55 -7.93 0.85
C HIS A 17 4.11 -9.30 1.25
N GLN A 18 4.90 -9.35 2.32
CA GLN A 18 5.47 -10.59 2.84
C GLN A 18 4.38 -11.57 3.26
N SER A 19 3.33 -11.09 3.93
CA SER A 19 2.18 -11.92 4.33
C SER A 19 1.45 -12.50 3.11
N ALA A 20 1.21 -11.69 2.07
CA ALA A 20 0.59 -12.13 0.82
C ALA A 20 1.43 -13.23 0.14
N LEU A 21 2.77 -13.06 0.09
CA LEU A 21 3.67 -14.04 -0.49
C LEU A 21 3.68 -15.36 0.28
N ILE A 22 3.71 -15.31 1.61
CA ILE A 22 3.67 -16.51 2.46
C ILE A 22 2.36 -17.28 2.24
N LEU A 23 1.23 -16.58 2.22
CA LEU A 23 -0.09 -17.19 2.04
C LEU A 23 -0.31 -17.72 0.62
N ALA A 24 0.22 -17.05 -0.39
CA ALA A 24 0.15 -17.49 -1.78
C ALA A 24 0.97 -18.77 -2.04
N ARG A 25 2.09 -18.92 -1.33
CA ARG A 25 3.01 -20.09 -1.46
C ARG A 25 2.65 -21.26 -0.55
N GLY A 26 1.62 -21.13 0.30
CA GLY A 26 1.20 -22.15 1.24
C GLY A 26 0.78 -23.46 0.55
N THR A 27 1.32 -24.59 1.01
CA THR A 27 1.25 -25.89 0.32
C THR A 27 -0.08 -26.65 0.46
N LYS A 28 -0.97 -26.25 1.39
CA LYS A 28 -2.20 -27.03 1.68
C LYS A 28 -3.47 -26.43 1.05
N LYS A 29 -3.60 -25.10 1.00
CA LYS A 29 -4.66 -24.36 0.32
C LYS A 29 -4.31 -22.87 0.37
N ALA A 30 -4.05 -22.25 -0.76
CA ALA A 30 -3.84 -20.81 -0.81
C ALA A 30 -5.14 -20.09 -0.43
N VAL A 31 -5.03 -19.12 0.49
CA VAL A 31 -6.15 -18.30 0.96
C VAL A 31 -6.24 -17.08 0.04
N TYR A 32 -6.70 -17.29 -1.19
CA TYR A 32 -6.60 -16.30 -2.27
C TYR A 32 -7.35 -15.00 -1.98
N ASP A 33 -8.47 -15.06 -1.27
CA ASP A 33 -9.20 -13.89 -0.81
C ASP A 33 -8.33 -12.99 0.08
N VAL A 34 -7.61 -13.59 1.03
CA VAL A 34 -6.68 -12.87 1.91
C VAL A 34 -5.45 -12.40 1.15
N VAL A 35 -4.91 -13.19 0.21
CA VAL A 35 -3.79 -12.77 -0.65
C VAL A 35 -4.17 -11.52 -1.46
N CYS A 36 -5.36 -11.49 -2.06
CA CYS A 36 -5.85 -10.33 -2.82
C CYS A 36 -6.06 -9.11 -1.91
N PHE A 37 -6.64 -9.30 -0.73
CA PHE A 37 -6.82 -8.24 0.27
C PHE A 37 -5.48 -7.62 0.69
N LEU A 38 -4.50 -8.44 1.06
CA LEU A 38 -3.17 -7.97 1.45
C LEU A 38 -2.44 -7.30 0.28
N SER A 39 -2.61 -7.80 -0.94
CA SER A 39 -2.01 -7.18 -2.13
C SER A 39 -2.59 -5.79 -2.41
N GLN A 40 -3.90 -5.61 -2.25
CA GLN A 40 -4.54 -4.29 -2.36
C GLN A 40 -4.07 -3.35 -1.25
N GLN A 41 -4.03 -3.82 0.00
CA GLN A 41 -3.58 -3.03 1.15
C GLN A 41 -2.11 -2.61 1.03
N CYS A 42 -1.25 -3.50 0.51
CA CYS A 42 0.14 -3.21 0.18
C CYS A 42 0.25 -2.03 -0.81
N ALA A 43 -0.47 -2.11 -1.94
CA ALA A 43 -0.48 -1.03 -2.94
C ALA A 43 -1.00 0.30 -2.36
N GLU A 44 -2.05 0.25 -1.54
CA GLU A 44 -2.62 1.41 -0.87
C GLU A 44 -1.61 2.10 0.04
N LYS A 45 -0.91 1.32 0.87
CA LYS A 45 0.08 1.84 1.83
C LYS A 45 1.30 2.42 1.12
N TYR A 46 1.74 1.83 0.02
CA TYR A 46 2.80 2.43 -0.81
C TYR A 46 2.37 3.75 -1.43
N LEU A 47 1.15 3.85 -1.98
CA LEU A 47 0.63 5.12 -2.49
C LEU A 47 0.54 6.19 -1.38
N LYS A 48 0.08 5.82 -0.19
CA LYS A 48 0.06 6.73 0.98
C LYS A 48 1.47 7.17 1.39
N ALA A 49 2.44 6.26 1.37
CA ALA A 49 3.84 6.60 1.63
C ALA A 49 4.39 7.59 0.58
N PHE A 50 4.07 7.38 -0.69
CA PHE A 50 4.46 8.28 -1.79
C PHE A 50 3.85 9.67 -1.64
N LEU A 51 2.54 9.75 -1.39
CA LEU A 51 1.86 11.03 -1.13
C LEU A 51 2.48 11.75 0.08
N ALA A 52 2.75 11.00 1.15
CA ALA A 52 3.40 11.54 2.35
C ALA A 52 4.82 12.05 2.11
N ALA A 53 5.60 11.34 1.28
CA ALA A 53 6.96 11.75 0.90
C ALA A 53 6.98 13.05 0.10
N ASN A 54 5.93 13.30 -0.68
CA ASN A 54 5.73 14.54 -1.43
C ASN A 54 5.02 15.64 -0.61
N GLY A 55 4.80 15.43 0.69
CA GLY A 55 4.13 16.39 1.55
C GLY A 55 2.63 16.59 1.25
N ALA A 56 2.02 15.69 0.48
CA ALA A 56 0.61 15.74 0.12
C ALA A 56 -0.23 14.97 1.15
N ASP A 57 -1.28 15.61 1.65
CA ASP A 57 -2.30 14.94 2.44
C ASP A 57 -3.15 14.03 1.55
N PHE A 58 -3.71 12.98 2.16
CA PHE A 58 -4.57 12.02 1.47
C PHE A 58 -5.81 11.70 2.32
N PRO A 59 -6.97 11.45 1.70
CA PRO A 59 -8.19 11.10 2.42
C PRO A 59 -8.06 9.74 3.11
N LYS A 60 -8.85 9.52 4.16
CA LYS A 60 -9.01 8.20 4.79
C LYS A 60 -9.89 7.32 3.89
N THR A 61 -9.30 6.84 2.80
CA THR A 61 -9.93 5.99 1.78
C THR A 61 -9.12 4.70 1.59
N HIS A 62 -9.81 3.67 1.10
CA HIS A 62 -9.21 2.43 0.59
C HIS A 62 -9.21 2.36 -0.95
N SER A 63 -9.65 3.43 -1.61
CA SER A 63 -9.69 3.50 -3.08
C SER A 63 -8.29 3.74 -3.65
N LEU A 64 -7.71 2.71 -4.25
CA LEU A 64 -6.43 2.84 -4.96
C LEU A 64 -6.51 3.86 -6.10
N LEU A 65 -7.63 3.93 -6.79
CA LEU A 65 -7.84 4.86 -7.91
C LEU A 65 -7.82 6.32 -7.45
N GLU A 66 -8.40 6.62 -6.28
CA GLU A 66 -8.35 7.97 -5.71
C GLU A 66 -6.92 8.36 -5.32
N LEU A 67 -6.22 7.45 -4.63
CA LEU A 67 -4.83 7.69 -4.22
C LEU A 67 -3.89 7.83 -5.42
N LEU A 68 -4.09 7.01 -6.45
CA LEU A 68 -3.32 7.08 -7.70
C LEU A 68 -3.54 8.41 -8.42
N LYS A 69 -4.80 8.87 -8.52
CA LYS A 69 -5.11 10.18 -9.11
C LYS A 69 -4.43 11.34 -8.36
N LEU A 70 -4.30 11.26 -7.04
CA LEU A 70 -3.54 12.23 -6.26
C LEU A 70 -2.05 12.14 -6.58
N GLY A 71 -1.51 10.92 -6.67
CA GLY A 71 -0.10 10.69 -7.02
C GLY A 71 0.27 11.22 -8.39
N GLN A 72 -0.57 11.00 -9.40
CA GLN A 72 -0.38 11.49 -10.77
C GLN A 72 -0.35 13.02 -10.89
N ARG A 73 -0.93 13.76 -9.94
CA ARG A 73 -0.82 15.23 -9.90
C ARG A 73 0.54 15.70 -9.41
N LEU A 74 1.26 14.85 -8.67
CA LEU A 74 2.58 15.14 -8.11
C LEU A 74 3.70 14.64 -9.03
N ASP A 75 3.49 13.47 -9.62
CA ASP A 75 4.39 12.85 -10.60
C ASP A 75 3.55 12.34 -11.79
N PRO A 76 3.39 13.17 -12.84
CA PRO A 76 2.66 12.79 -14.05
C PRO A 76 3.54 11.83 -14.85
N VAL A 77 3.25 10.52 -14.71
CA VAL A 77 3.86 9.43 -15.51
C VAL A 77 3.16 9.28 -16.85
#